data_AF-A0A094B4B3-F1
#
_entry.id   AF-A0A094B4B3-F1
#
_cell.length_a   1.000
_cell.length_b   1.000
_cell.length_c   1.000
_cell.angle_alpha   90.00
_cell.angle_beta   90.00
_cell.angle_gamma   90.00
#
_symmetry.space_group_name_H-M   'P 1'
#
loop_
_entity.id
_entity.type
_entity.pdbx_description
1 polymer ?
#
loop_
_entity_poly.entity_id
_entity_poly.type
_entity_poly.pdbx_seq_one_letter_code
_entity_poly.pdbx_strand_id
1 'polypeptide(L)'
;MDLEYNMASFIRDLPNIRKQTFKKLTIILAFQKAAMLALHKRASNWLTSTEEVLALGQLQQLDLQLLQRQVEEQKKGKNRSRAQLQVGAQKTQAKEAQVAWQATNQVRRQLRRLGVEARKQERLRKKRVRALTRAGNPIPPEDYDPIPGPKTEPGFERGGFERGVSEREPEPGF
;
A
#
# COMPACT_ATOMS: atom_id res chain seq x y z
N MET A 1 -65.03 55.64 19.27
CA MET A 1 -63.89 55.37 20.17
C MET A 1 -63.46 56.72 20.69
N ASP A 2 -63.94 57.09 21.86
CA ASP A 2 -63.82 58.45 22.37
C ASP A 2 -62.37 58.71 22.78
N LEU A 3 -61.71 59.64 22.10
CA LEU A 3 -60.28 59.96 22.28
C LEU A 3 -60.00 60.89 23.47
N GLU A 4 -60.99 61.17 24.31
CA GLU A 4 -60.86 62.09 25.46
C GLU A 4 -60.77 61.37 26.81
N TYR A 5 -60.09 60.21 26.87
CA TYR A 5 -59.73 59.58 28.14
C TYR A 5 -58.53 60.30 28.78
N ASN A 6 -58.81 61.46 29.36
CA ASN A 6 -57.84 62.32 30.05
C ASN A 6 -57.41 61.71 31.41
N MET A 7 -56.22 62.07 31.89
CA MET A 7 -55.65 61.69 33.18
C MET A 7 -56.62 61.95 34.36
N ALA A 8 -57.40 63.03 34.28
CA ALA A 8 -58.44 63.35 35.27
C ALA A 8 -59.57 62.30 35.30
N SER A 9 -59.98 61.78 34.14
CA SER A 9 -60.97 60.71 34.01
C SER A 9 -60.45 59.39 34.61
N PHE A 10 -59.16 59.08 34.38
CA PHE A 10 -58.51 57.91 35.00
C PHE A 10 -58.48 57.97 36.52
N ILE A 11 -58.12 59.12 37.10
CA ILE A 11 -58.07 59.31 38.57
C ILE A 11 -59.48 59.19 39.17
N ARG A 12 -60.51 59.72 38.49
CA ARG A 12 -61.91 59.64 38.92
C ARG A 12 -62.42 58.19 38.92
N ASP A 13 -62.08 57.42 37.90
CA ASP A 13 -62.59 56.05 37.72
C ASP A 13 -61.73 55.00 38.46
N LEU A 14 -60.58 55.41 39.00
CA LEU A 14 -59.61 54.60 39.73
C LEU A 14 -60.18 53.75 40.88
N PRO A 15 -61.13 54.25 41.71
CA PRO A 15 -61.78 53.43 42.73
C PRO A 15 -62.59 52.27 42.13
N ASN A 16 -63.22 52.51 40.98
CA ASN A 16 -64.05 51.53 40.27
C ASN A 16 -63.18 50.48 39.58
N ILE A 17 -62.08 50.93 38.94
CA ILE A 17 -61.04 50.06 38.38
C ILE A 17 -60.45 49.19 39.49
N ARG A 18 -60.10 49.77 40.65
CA ARG A 18 -59.54 49.00 41.78
C ARG A 18 -60.49 47.90 42.25
N LYS A 19 -61.78 48.20 42.39
CA LYS A 19 -62.81 47.20 42.76
C LYS A 19 -62.91 46.06 41.75
N GLN A 20 -62.66 46.31 40.46
CA GLN A 20 -62.73 45.29 39.42
C GLN A 20 -61.44 44.48 39.25
N THR A 21 -60.26 45.12 39.30
CA THR A 21 -58.97 44.51 38.96
C THR A 21 -58.22 43.94 40.17
N PHE A 22 -58.39 44.50 41.37
CA PHE A 22 -57.77 44.01 42.61
C PHE A 22 -58.65 43.02 43.36
N LYS A 23 -59.48 42.25 42.63
CA LYS A 23 -60.14 41.09 43.21
C LYS A 23 -59.10 40.01 43.46
N LYS A 24 -59.18 39.35 44.62
CA LYS A 24 -58.25 38.27 45.02
C LYS A 24 -58.06 37.22 43.91
N LEU A 25 -59.13 36.85 43.22
CA LEU A 25 -59.11 35.91 42.11
C LEU A 25 -58.31 36.43 40.90
N THR A 26 -58.47 37.70 40.53
CA THR A 26 -57.75 38.31 39.39
C THR A 26 -56.26 38.36 39.64
N ILE A 27 -55.85 38.68 40.87
CA ILE A 27 -54.44 38.70 41.28
C ILE A 27 -53.86 37.28 41.20
N ILE A 28 -54.55 36.28 41.78
CA ILE A 28 -54.11 34.87 41.74
C ILE A 28 -53.99 34.37 40.29
N LEU A 29 -54.97 34.66 39.44
CA LEU A 29 -54.95 34.27 38.02
C LEU A 29 -53.79 34.93 37.25
N ALA A 30 -53.49 36.20 37.51
CA ALA A 30 -52.38 36.90 36.88
C ALA A 30 -51.04 36.24 37.25
N PHE A 31 -50.84 35.90 38.53
CA PHE A 31 -49.65 35.19 39.00
C PHE A 31 -49.55 33.78 38.41
N GLN A 32 -50.65 33.03 38.38
CA GLN A 32 -50.69 31.70 37.76
C GLN A 32 -50.35 31.76 36.26
N LYS A 33 -50.88 32.75 35.53
CA LYS A 33 -50.61 32.94 34.10
C LYS A 33 -49.15 33.32 33.84
N ALA A 34 -48.58 34.20 34.67
CA ALA A 34 -47.16 34.55 34.59
C ALA A 34 -46.25 33.35 34.90
N ALA A 35 -46.59 32.54 35.91
CA ALA A 35 -45.87 31.32 36.25
C ALA A 35 -45.93 30.27 35.12
N MET A 36 -47.11 30.08 34.52
CA MET A 36 -47.29 29.22 33.33
C MET A 36 -46.42 29.65 32.15
N LEU A 37 -46.36 30.95 31.85
CA LEU A 37 -45.50 31.48 30.78
C LEU A 37 -44.01 31.25 31.06
N ALA A 38 -43.58 31.41 32.32
CA ALA A 38 -42.20 31.15 32.72
C ALA A 38 -41.84 29.67 32.58
N LEU A 39 -42.73 28.76 32.98
CA LEU A 39 -42.56 27.32 32.82
C LEU A 39 -42.50 26.91 31.34
N HIS A 40 -43.38 27.48 30.51
CA HIS A 40 -43.37 27.20 29.08
C HIS A 40 -42.08 27.65 28.40
N LYS A 41 -41.59 28.86 28.71
CA LYS A 41 -40.27 29.34 28.22
C LYS A 41 -39.13 28.44 28.65
N ARG A 42 -39.14 27.99 29.91
CA ARG A 42 -38.10 27.10 30.44
C ARG A 42 -38.11 25.74 29.73
N ALA A 43 -39.28 25.17 29.47
CA ALA A 43 -39.42 23.92 28.73
C ALA A 43 -38.94 24.06 27.28
N SER A 44 -39.32 25.15 26.61
CA SER A 44 -38.86 25.43 25.24
C SER A 44 -37.34 25.58 25.17
N ASN A 45 -36.73 26.34 26.08
CA ASN A 45 -35.28 26.55 26.11
C ASN A 45 -34.52 25.25 26.43
N TRP A 46 -35.08 24.39 27.29
CA TRP A 46 -34.49 23.09 27.59
C TRP A 46 -34.48 22.21 26.33
N LEU A 47 -35.59 22.15 25.60
CA LEU A 47 -35.69 21.37 24.37
C LEU A 47 -34.66 21.82 23.32
N THR A 48 -34.57 23.12 23.04
CA THR A 48 -33.59 23.64 22.08
C THR A 48 -32.15 23.43 22.54
N SER A 49 -31.85 23.62 23.82
CA SER A 49 -30.50 23.36 24.34
C SER A 49 -30.09 21.89 24.22
N THR A 50 -31.02 20.95 24.42
CA THR A 50 -30.72 19.51 24.22
C THR A 50 -30.47 19.16 22.76
N GLU A 51 -31.20 19.76 21.83
CA GLU A 51 -30.98 19.57 20.39
C GLU A 51 -29.60 20.09 19.96
N GLU A 52 -29.18 21.26 20.46
CA GLU A 52 -27.87 21.82 20.19
C GLU A 52 -26.73 20.92 20.71
N VAL A 53 -26.85 20.43 21.94
CA VAL A 53 -25.85 19.53 22.53
C VAL A 53 -25.74 18.22 21.72
N LEU A 54 -26.87 17.67 21.28
CA LEU A 54 -26.88 16.48 20.44
C LEU A 54 -26.26 16.74 19.06
N ALA A 55 -26.60 17.87 18.43
CA ALA A 55 -26.05 18.27 17.14
C ALA A 55 -24.52 18.48 17.21
N LEU A 56 -24.03 19.10 18.28
CA LEU A 56 -22.59 19.25 18.53
C LEU A 56 -21.90 17.90 18.72
N GLY A 57 -22.51 16.97 19.45
CA GLY A 57 -21.99 15.61 19.62
C GLY A 57 -21.90 14.86 18.28
N GLN A 58 -22.93 14.95 17.45
CA GLN A 58 -22.93 14.37 16.11
C GLN A 58 -21.86 15.00 15.22
N LEU A 59 -21.72 16.33 15.26
CA LEU A 59 -20.70 17.05 14.49
C LEU A 59 -19.28 16.61 14.89
N GLN A 60 -19.02 16.49 16.19
CA GLN A 60 -17.73 16.00 16.69
C GLN A 60 -17.45 14.56 16.24
N GLN A 61 -18.48 13.71 16.21
CA GLN A 61 -18.34 12.34 15.71
C GLN A 61 -18.02 12.28 14.22
N LEU A 62 -18.61 13.15 13.40
CA LEU A 62 -18.30 13.27 11.97
C LEU A 62 -16.88 13.78 11.74
N ASP A 63 -16.43 14.76 12.52
CA ASP A 63 -15.08 15.31 12.40
C ASP A 63 -14.01 14.24 12.70
N LEU A 64 -14.24 13.43 13.75
CA LEU A 64 -13.40 12.27 14.05
C LEU A 64 -13.35 11.27 12.88
N GLN A 65 -14.46 11.00 12.21
CA GLN A 65 -14.50 10.12 11.04
C GLN A 65 -13.73 10.70 9.85
N LEU A 66 -13.86 12.00 9.59
CA LEU A 66 -13.12 12.67 8.52
C LEU A 66 -11.61 12.60 8.76
N LEU A 67 -11.15 12.88 9.98
CA LEU A 67 -9.74 12.78 10.35
C LEU A 67 -9.21 11.35 10.18
N GLN A 68 -9.96 10.34 10.63
CA GLN A 68 -9.58 8.94 10.44
C GLN A 68 -9.44 8.59 8.96
N ARG A 69 -10.40 9.01 8.13
CA ARG A 69 -10.38 8.78 6.69
C ARG A 69 -9.15 9.42 6.03
N GLN A 70 -8.84 10.67 6.38
CA GLN A 70 -7.68 11.37 5.84
C GLN A 70 -6.36 10.67 6.21
N VAL A 71 -6.23 10.21 7.45
CA VAL A 71 -5.08 9.44 7.91
C VAL A 71 -4.94 8.14 7.10
N GLU A 72 -6.03 7.42 6.84
CA GLU A 72 -6.00 6.20 6.03
C GLU A 72 -5.66 6.46 4.56
N GLU A 73 -6.17 7.53 3.97
CA GLU A 73 -5.81 7.94 2.61
C GLU A 73 -4.32 8.30 2.50
N GLN A 74 -3.77 8.98 3.51
CA GLN A 74 -2.33 9.28 3.59
C GLN A 74 -1.47 8.01 3.67
N LYS A 75 -1.86 7.04 4.51
CA LYS A 75 -1.17 5.74 4.58
C LYS A 75 -1.23 5.00 3.25
N LYS A 76 -2.39 4.98 2.60
CA LYS A 76 -2.59 4.36 1.28
C LYS A 76 -1.73 5.04 0.22
N GLY A 77 -1.65 6.37 0.20
CA GLY A 77 -0.80 7.13 -0.70
C GLY A 77 0.68 6.76 -0.55
N LYS A 78 1.20 6.78 0.68
CA LYS A 78 2.59 6.40 0.99
C LYS A 78 2.92 4.97 0.57
N ASN A 79 2.01 4.03 0.83
CA ASN A 79 2.19 2.63 0.47
C ASN A 79 2.17 2.41 -1.04
N ARG A 80 1.28 3.11 -1.77
CA ARG A 80 1.24 3.07 -3.24
C ARG A 80 2.56 3.56 -3.86
N SER A 81 3.10 4.68 -3.37
CA SER A 81 4.39 5.20 -3.86
C SER A 81 5.54 4.24 -3.58
N ARG A 82 5.60 3.64 -2.38
CA ARG A 82 6.61 2.63 -2.05
C ARG A 82 6.50 1.38 -2.93
N ALA A 83 5.28 0.88 -3.15
CA ALA A 83 5.06 -0.27 -4.01
C ALA A 83 5.48 0.02 -5.46
N GLN A 84 5.17 1.20 -5.99
CA GLN A 84 5.60 1.61 -7.33
C GLN A 84 7.12 1.70 -7.46
N LEU A 85 7.81 2.24 -6.44
CA LEU A 85 9.28 2.29 -6.42
C LEU A 85 9.89 0.89 -6.36
N GLN A 86 9.34 -0.02 -5.55
CA GLN A 86 9.83 -1.39 -5.45
C GLN A 86 9.61 -2.18 -6.75
N VAL A 87 8.42 -2.07 -7.34
CA VAL A 87 8.10 -2.69 -8.63
C VAL A 87 8.94 -2.07 -9.75
N GLY A 88 9.18 -0.76 -9.72
CA GLY A 88 10.06 -0.07 -10.65
C GLY A 88 11.51 -0.57 -10.57
N ALA A 89 12.06 -0.65 -9.36
CA ALA A 89 13.42 -1.13 -9.13
C ALA A 89 13.61 -2.61 -9.53
N GLN A 90 12.61 -3.46 -9.27
CA GLN A 90 12.65 -4.86 -9.72
C GLN A 90 12.56 -4.97 -11.25
N LYS A 91 11.76 -4.12 -11.91
CA LYS A 91 11.65 -4.10 -13.37
C LYS A 91 12.95 -3.66 -14.05
N THR A 92 13.69 -2.70 -13.47
CA THR A 92 15.00 -2.30 -14.02
C THR A 92 16.03 -3.41 -13.85
N GLN A 93 16.10 -4.02 -12.66
CA GLN A 93 16.99 -5.17 -12.40
C GLN A 93 16.68 -6.36 -13.31
N ALA A 94 15.40 -6.68 -13.54
CA ALA A 94 15.01 -7.77 -14.44
C ALA A 94 15.44 -7.51 -15.91
N LYS A 95 15.35 -6.25 -16.37
CA LYS A 95 15.82 -5.87 -17.71
C LYS A 95 17.34 -5.98 -17.83
N GLU A 96 18.09 -5.53 -16.82
CA GLU A 96 19.55 -5.66 -16.78
C GLU A 96 19.99 -7.13 -16.79
N ALA A 97 19.35 -7.97 -15.97
CA ALA A 97 19.60 -9.41 -15.95
C ALA A 97 19.27 -10.09 -17.28
N GLN A 98 18.19 -9.67 -17.95
CA GLN A 98 17.82 -10.20 -19.25
C GLN A 98 18.86 -9.87 -20.33
N VAL A 99 19.35 -8.64 -20.37
CA VAL A 99 20.41 -8.22 -21.31
C VAL A 99 21.70 -9.00 -21.04
N ALA A 100 22.10 -9.15 -19.78
CA ALA A 100 23.25 -9.95 -19.41
C ALA A 100 23.11 -11.41 -19.86
N TRP A 101 21.95 -12.03 -19.63
CA TRP A 101 21.68 -13.41 -20.08
C TRP A 101 21.68 -13.56 -21.60
N GLN A 102 21.17 -12.57 -22.33
CA GLN A 102 21.23 -12.56 -23.78
C GLN A 102 22.68 -12.47 -24.27
N ALA A 103 23.49 -11.58 -23.69
CA ALA A 103 24.90 -11.43 -24.03
C ALA A 103 25.69 -12.72 -23.76
N THR A 104 25.52 -13.35 -22.58
CA THR A 104 26.21 -14.61 -22.25
C THR A 104 25.82 -15.73 -23.21
N ASN A 105 24.54 -15.82 -23.59
CA ASN A 105 24.10 -16.82 -24.55
C ASN A 105 24.58 -16.56 -25.97
N GLN A 106 24.71 -15.30 -26.39
CA GLN A 106 25.33 -14.96 -27.67
C GLN A 106 26.79 -15.42 -27.70
N VAL A 107 27.57 -15.12 -26.66
CA VAL A 107 28.96 -15.57 -26.52
C VAL A 107 29.04 -17.10 -26.52
N ARG A 108 28.17 -17.78 -25.74
CA ARG A 108 28.12 -19.24 -25.70
C ARG A 108 27.83 -19.85 -27.08
N ARG A 109 26.94 -19.25 -27.87
CA ARG A 109 26.63 -19.69 -29.24
C ARG A 109 27.82 -19.49 -30.17
N GLN A 110 28.51 -18.36 -30.08
CA GLN A 110 29.72 -18.08 -30.87
C GLN A 110 30.83 -19.08 -30.54
N LEU A 111 31.12 -19.29 -29.26
CA LEU A 111 32.10 -20.29 -28.81
C LEU A 111 31.75 -21.70 -29.30
N ARG A 112 30.47 -22.08 -29.28
CA ARG A 112 30.04 -23.38 -29.82
C ARG A 112 30.32 -23.49 -31.33
N ARG A 113 30.11 -22.42 -32.11
CA ARG A 113 30.39 -22.41 -33.56
C ARG A 113 31.90 -22.56 -33.81
N LEU A 114 32.72 -21.74 -33.17
CA LEU A 114 34.18 -21.83 -33.25
C LEU A 114 34.69 -23.23 -32.84
N GLY A 115 34.14 -23.80 -31.77
CA GLY A 115 34.49 -25.16 -31.35
C GLY A 115 34.04 -26.27 -32.30
N VAL A 116 33.03 -26.03 -33.14
CA VAL A 116 32.66 -26.96 -34.23
C VAL A 116 33.64 -26.83 -35.40
N GLU A 117 34.04 -25.61 -35.75
CA GLU A 117 35.02 -25.34 -36.82
C GLU A 117 36.39 -25.93 -36.48
N ALA A 118 36.89 -25.71 -35.26
CA ALA A 118 38.12 -26.32 -34.78
C ALA A 118 38.09 -27.86 -34.88
N ARG A 119 36.96 -28.49 -34.51
CA ARG A 119 36.80 -29.95 -34.63
C ARG A 119 36.76 -30.43 -36.09
N LYS A 120 36.19 -29.64 -37.01
CA LYS A 120 36.22 -29.97 -38.45
C LYS A 120 37.64 -29.86 -39.00
N GLN A 121 38.37 -28.80 -38.65
CA GLN A 121 39.76 -28.64 -39.07
C GLN A 121 40.64 -29.77 -38.52
N GLU A 122 40.48 -30.16 -37.26
CA GLU A 122 41.25 -31.26 -36.67
C GLU A 122 40.94 -32.61 -37.35
N ARG A 123 39.68 -32.85 -37.73
CA ARG A 123 39.30 -34.04 -38.53
C ARG A 123 39.98 -34.04 -39.90
N LEU A 124 40.06 -32.88 -40.56
CA LEU A 124 40.75 -32.73 -41.84
C LEU A 124 42.26 -32.94 -41.70
N ARG A 125 42.90 -32.34 -40.69
CA ARG A 125 44.31 -32.57 -40.33
C ARG A 125 44.61 -34.05 -40.17
N LYS A 126 43.85 -34.73 -39.30
CA LYS A 126 44.00 -36.18 -39.06
C LYS A 126 43.81 -37.01 -40.33
N LYS A 127 42.90 -36.62 -41.22
CA LYS A 127 42.69 -37.31 -42.50
C LYS A 127 43.89 -37.12 -43.44
N ARG A 128 44.46 -35.91 -43.53
CA ARG A 128 45.65 -35.60 -44.34
C ARG A 128 46.88 -36.36 -43.84
N VAL A 129 47.15 -36.27 -42.54
CA VAL A 129 48.27 -36.99 -41.90
C VAL A 129 48.17 -38.49 -42.18
N ARG A 130 47.00 -39.11 -41.96
CA ARG A 130 46.80 -40.54 -42.25
C ARG A 130 47.03 -40.88 -43.73
N ALA A 131 46.63 -40.01 -44.66
CA ALA A 131 46.86 -40.23 -46.09
C ALA A 131 48.34 -40.15 -46.46
N LEU A 132 49.08 -39.17 -45.92
CA LEU A 132 50.51 -38.99 -46.15
C LEU A 132 51.34 -40.14 -45.56
N THR A 133 51.02 -40.55 -44.33
CA THR A 133 51.65 -41.72 -43.70
C THR A 133 51.40 -42.99 -44.52
N ARG A 134 50.19 -43.18 -45.06
CA ARG A 134 49.88 -44.33 -45.93
C ARG A 134 50.60 -44.28 -47.28
N ALA A 135 50.88 -43.09 -47.80
CA ALA A 135 51.62 -42.89 -49.04
C ALA A 135 53.15 -42.90 -48.86
N GLY A 136 53.65 -42.96 -47.62
CA GLY A 136 55.09 -42.87 -47.33
C GLY A 136 55.69 -41.47 -47.49
N ASN A 137 54.86 -40.43 -47.57
CA ASN A 137 55.29 -39.04 -47.76
C ASN A 137 55.55 -38.35 -46.41
N PRO A 138 56.55 -37.45 -46.33
CA PRO A 138 56.80 -36.66 -45.12
C PRO A 138 55.60 -35.74 -44.80
N ILE A 139 55.30 -35.57 -43.52
CA ILE A 139 54.20 -34.74 -43.02
C ILE A 139 54.62 -33.25 -43.13
N PRO A 140 53.77 -32.36 -43.65
CA PRO A 140 54.06 -30.93 -43.75
C PRO A 140 54.14 -30.25 -42.37
N PRO A 141 54.92 -29.15 -42.25
CA PRO A 141 55.18 -28.47 -40.99
C PRO A 141 53.94 -27.96 -40.25
N GLU A 142 52.88 -27.62 -40.96
CA GLU A 142 51.63 -27.12 -40.40
C GLU A 142 50.80 -28.21 -39.71
N ASP A 143 51.04 -29.49 -40.02
CA ASP A 143 50.29 -30.62 -39.50
C ASP A 143 51.03 -31.34 -38.35
N TYR A 144 52.19 -30.85 -37.88
CA TYR A 144 52.88 -31.43 -36.71
C TYR A 144 52.08 -31.24 -35.42
N ASP A 145 51.48 -30.07 -35.22
CA ASP A 145 50.81 -29.73 -33.97
C ASP A 145 49.29 -30.02 -34.01
N PRO A 146 48.73 -30.70 -33.00
CA PRO A 146 47.28 -30.81 -32.85
C PRO A 146 46.61 -29.45 -32.69
N ILE A 147 45.49 -29.22 -33.39
CA ILE A 147 44.75 -27.96 -33.26
C ILE A 147 44.19 -27.87 -31.84
N PRO A 148 44.53 -26.81 -31.07
CA PRO A 148 44.01 -26.63 -29.73
C PRO A 148 42.48 -26.52 -29.75
N GLY A 149 41.80 -27.41 -29.04
CA GLY A 149 40.38 -27.25 -28.78
C GLY A 149 40.13 -25.98 -27.94
N PRO A 150 38.96 -25.34 -28.04
CA PRO A 150 38.64 -24.22 -27.14
C PRO A 150 38.67 -24.73 -25.70
N LYS A 151 39.71 -24.35 -24.96
CA LYS A 151 39.86 -24.65 -23.54
C LYS A 151 38.67 -24.00 -22.82
N THR A 152 37.83 -24.83 -22.21
CA THR A 152 37.05 -24.39 -21.04
C THR A 152 38.07 -24.33 -19.92
N GLU A 153 38.25 -23.17 -19.30
CA GLU A 153 39.05 -22.98 -18.08
C GLU A 153 38.93 -24.19 -17.14
N PRO A 154 40.04 -24.75 -16.64
CA PRO A 154 40.02 -25.88 -15.71
C PRO A 154 39.69 -25.36 -14.30
N GLY A 155 38.76 -26.03 -13.61
CA GLY A 155 38.58 -25.85 -12.16
C GLY A 155 37.31 -25.10 -11.74
N PHE A 156 36.14 -25.69 -12.00
CA PHE A 156 35.17 -25.76 -10.90
C PHE A 156 35.29 -27.17 -10.36
N GLU A 157 35.97 -27.31 -9.23
CA GLU A 157 35.93 -28.53 -8.43
C GLU A 157 34.47 -28.89 -8.27
N ARG A 158 34.07 -29.97 -8.92
CA ARG A 158 32.81 -30.62 -8.68
C ARG A 158 32.98 -31.26 -7.31
N GLY A 159 32.80 -30.43 -6.27
CA GLY A 159 32.74 -30.85 -4.89
C GLY A 159 31.88 -32.09 -4.84
N GLY A 160 32.47 -33.16 -4.30
CA GLY A 160 31.77 -34.40 -4.06
C GLY A 160 30.50 -34.05 -3.30
N PHE A 161 29.35 -34.33 -3.91
CA PHE A 161 28.20 -34.71 -3.11
C PHE A 161 28.62 -36.02 -2.45
N GLU A 162 29.17 -35.92 -1.25
CA GLU A 162 29.11 -37.00 -0.27
C GLU A 162 27.62 -37.33 -0.12
N ARG A 163 27.21 -38.34 -0.88
CA ARG A 163 25.95 -39.02 -0.72
C ARG A 163 26.08 -39.71 0.64
N GLY A 164 25.49 -39.09 1.67
CA GLY A 164 25.45 -39.61 3.03
C GLY A 164 25.15 -41.09 3.00
N VAL A 165 26.16 -41.89 3.34
CA VAL A 165 26.02 -43.30 3.62
C VAL A 165 25.36 -43.36 4.98
N SER A 166 24.12 -43.85 4.98
CA SER A 166 23.36 -44.27 6.14
C SER A 166 24.25 -45.02 7.15
N GLU A 167 24.57 -44.36 8.25
CA GLU A 167 25.16 -44.97 9.43
C GLU A 167 24.07 -45.86 10.05
N ARG A 168 24.21 -47.18 9.86
CA ARG A 168 23.37 -48.20 10.48
C ARG A 168 23.63 -48.17 11.98
N GLU A 169 22.56 -48.01 12.76
CA GLU A 169 22.58 -48.25 14.20
C GLU A 169 23.10 -49.68 14.50
N PRO A 170 23.92 -49.87 15.54
CA PRO A 170 24.23 -51.20 16.03
C PRO A 170 23.05 -51.71 16.88
N GLU A 171 22.52 -52.87 16.53
CA GLU A 171 21.51 -53.57 17.32
C GLU A 171 21.99 -53.91 18.74
N PRO A 172 21.08 -53.95 19.73
CA PRO A 172 21.41 -54.36 21.08
C PRO A 172 21.67 -55.88 21.15
N GLY A 173 22.86 -56.24 21.63
CA GLY A 173 23.15 -57.62 22.04
C GLY A 173 22.39 -57.99 23.30
N PHE A 174 21.81 -59.19 23.28
CA PHE A 174 21.24 -59.92 24.41
C PHE A 174 22.24 -60.12 25.55
#